data_AF-W7C4V3-F1
#
_entry.id   AF-W7C4V3-F1
#
_cell.length_a   1.000
_cell.length_b   1.000
_cell.length_c   1.000
_cell.angle_alpha   90.00
_cell.angle_beta   90.00
_cell.angle_gamma   90.00
#
_symmetry.space_group_name_H-M   'P 1'
#
loop_
_entity.id
_entity.type
_entity.pdbx_description
1 polymer ?
#
loop_
_entity_poly.entity_id
_entity_poly.type
_entity_poly.pdbx_seq_one_letter_code
_entity_poly.pdbx_strand_id
1 'polypeptide(L)'
;MKMSRFKESKLFFWTLEILALVAILFVLNKMSFIFAPIGTIVSTLFLPIMIAGFLFYLFNPIVLFLEKRKVPRLVSVLSIFVAFIVILVLAVVQLGPILADQVASLVKAAPQYWEQFQHWWDNLVKNSNIKNIDIKAEMEKLNISIPKILNTVVGSLTGSLGLIFGFISSFVMILVTVPFILFYMFKDGHKFLDSTEKFSRKVFVQRLAKLSRR
;
A
#
# COMPACT_ATOMS: atom_id res chain seq x y z
N MET A 1 -57.92 16.37 -27.96
CA MET A 1 -56.64 15.65 -28.07
C MET A 1 -56.15 15.33 -26.65
N LYS A 2 -56.19 14.06 -26.23
CA LYS A 2 -56.09 13.60 -24.82
C LYS A 2 -54.63 13.60 -24.32
N MET A 3 -54.12 14.75 -23.91
CA MET A 3 -52.76 14.90 -23.36
C MET A 3 -52.67 14.62 -21.84
N SER A 4 -53.77 14.23 -21.18
CA SER A 4 -53.80 14.07 -19.72
C SER A 4 -53.43 12.67 -19.19
N ARG A 5 -53.32 11.64 -20.05
CA ARG A 5 -53.02 10.26 -19.58
C ARG A 5 -51.54 9.93 -19.39
N PHE A 6 -50.62 10.83 -19.78
CA PHE A 6 -49.18 10.61 -19.63
C PHE A 6 -48.64 10.96 -18.23
N LYS A 7 -49.31 11.86 -17.49
CA LYS A 7 -48.84 12.31 -16.17
C LYS A 7 -49.09 11.32 -15.02
N GLU A 8 -49.94 10.30 -15.20
CA GLU A 8 -50.32 9.34 -14.15
C GLU A 8 -49.70 7.95 -14.33
N SER A 9 -48.88 7.74 -15.37
CA SER A 9 -48.21 6.45 -15.56
C SER A 9 -47.03 6.32 -14.61
N LYS A 10 -47.04 5.30 -13.73
CA LYS A 10 -45.91 4.96 -12.85
C LYS A 10 -44.60 4.84 -13.63
N LEU A 11 -44.64 4.36 -14.87
CA LEU A 11 -43.47 4.26 -15.75
C LEU A 11 -42.89 5.63 -16.10
N PHE A 12 -43.75 6.65 -16.34
CA PHE A 12 -43.30 8.01 -16.63
C PHE A 12 -42.59 8.65 -15.42
N PHE A 13 -43.08 8.38 -14.21
CA PHE A 13 -42.43 8.80 -12.96
C PHE A 13 -41.04 8.16 -12.80
N TRP A 14 -40.94 6.83 -12.97
CA TRP A 14 -39.66 6.13 -12.90
C TRP A 14 -38.66 6.58 -13.98
N THR A 15 -39.12 6.87 -15.20
CA THR A 15 -38.24 7.40 -16.25
C THR A 15 -37.74 8.80 -15.92
N LEU A 16 -38.57 9.66 -15.33
CA LEU A 16 -38.17 10.99 -14.88
C LEU A 16 -37.17 10.93 -13.73
N GLU A 17 -37.35 10.01 -12.80
CA GLU A 17 -36.47 9.83 -11.65
C GLU A 17 -35.09 9.29 -12.09
N ILE A 18 -35.06 8.30 -12.99
CA ILE A 18 -33.82 7.80 -13.59
C ILE A 18 -33.13 8.91 -14.40
N LEU A 19 -33.89 9.68 -15.18
CA LEU A 19 -33.35 10.81 -15.94
C LEU A 19 -32.75 11.88 -15.03
N ALA A 20 -33.42 12.21 -13.92
CA ALA A 20 -32.91 13.14 -12.92
C ALA A 20 -31.63 12.62 -12.25
N LEU A 21 -31.58 11.32 -11.91
CA LEU A 21 -30.40 10.69 -11.31
C LEU A 21 -29.21 10.70 -12.29
N VAL A 22 -29.44 10.36 -13.56
CA VAL A 22 -28.41 10.42 -14.61
C VAL A 22 -27.95 11.86 -14.84
N ALA A 23 -28.85 12.84 -14.85
CA ALA A 23 -28.50 14.25 -14.97
C ALA A 23 -27.64 14.74 -13.80
N ILE A 24 -27.97 14.34 -12.57
CA ILE A 24 -27.16 14.65 -11.37
C ILE A 24 -25.76 14.03 -11.50
N LEU A 25 -25.66 12.74 -11.86
CA LEU A 25 -24.36 12.08 -12.06
C LEU A 25 -23.54 12.73 -13.18
N PHE A 26 -24.18 13.16 -14.26
CA PHE A 26 -23.52 13.88 -15.36
C PHE A 26 -22.96 15.23 -14.90
N VAL A 27 -23.74 16.01 -14.13
CA VAL A 27 -23.29 17.28 -13.56
C VAL A 27 -22.17 17.07 -12.53
N LEU A 28 -22.27 16.05 -11.67
CA LEU A 28 -21.22 15.70 -10.71
C LEU A 28 -19.91 15.31 -11.42
N ASN A 29 -19.99 14.57 -12.53
CA ASN A 29 -18.82 14.21 -13.33
C ASN A 29 -18.18 15.44 -13.99
N LYS A 30 -18.99 16.38 -14.50
CA LYS A 30 -18.50 17.68 -14.99
C LYS A 30 -17.90 18.56 -13.88
N MET A 31 -18.40 18.42 -12.65
CA MET A 31 -17.87 19.07 -11.45
C MET A 31 -16.71 18.30 -10.81
N SER A 32 -16.12 17.29 -11.50
CA SER A 32 -14.98 16.53 -10.98
C SER A 32 -13.79 17.42 -10.61
N PHE A 33 -13.67 18.61 -11.19
CA PHE A 33 -12.69 19.62 -10.80
C PHE A 33 -12.78 20.03 -9.31
N ILE A 34 -13.98 20.01 -8.70
CA ILE A 34 -14.18 20.33 -7.28
C ILE A 34 -13.85 19.11 -6.39
N PHE A 35 -14.08 17.89 -6.89
CA PHE A 35 -13.81 16.65 -6.16
C PHE A 35 -12.37 16.13 -6.32
N ALA A 36 -11.67 16.52 -7.40
CA ALA A 36 -10.30 16.11 -7.68
C ALA A 36 -9.30 16.52 -6.58
N PRO A 37 -9.35 17.74 -6.01
CA PRO A 37 -8.49 18.12 -4.89
C PRO A 37 -8.73 17.24 -3.66
N ILE A 38 -9.99 16.93 -3.35
CA ILE A 38 -10.36 16.07 -2.22
C ILE A 38 -9.82 14.66 -2.42
N GLY A 39 -10.02 14.08 -3.60
CA GLY A 39 -9.49 12.77 -3.96
C GLY A 39 -7.96 12.71 -3.86
N THR A 40 -7.29 13.78 -4.30
CA THR A 40 -5.82 13.91 -4.23
C THR A 40 -5.32 14.01 -2.79
N ILE A 41 -5.97 14.79 -1.94
CA ILE A 41 -5.60 14.89 -0.52
C ILE A 41 -5.79 13.54 0.16
N VAL A 42 -6.93 12.89 -0.07
CA VAL A 42 -7.20 11.56 0.50
C VAL A 42 -6.15 10.58 0.03
N SER A 43 -5.90 10.44 -1.27
CA SER A 43 -4.92 9.46 -1.78
C SER A 43 -3.49 9.73 -1.28
N THR A 44 -3.10 11.00 -1.19
CA THR A 44 -1.74 11.39 -0.76
C THR A 44 -1.54 11.20 0.74
N LEU A 45 -2.55 11.46 1.56
CA LEU A 45 -2.46 11.33 3.02
C LEU A 45 -2.88 9.95 3.55
N PHE A 46 -3.58 9.15 2.74
CA PHE A 46 -4.09 7.85 3.15
C PHE A 46 -2.98 6.93 3.65
N LEU A 47 -1.88 6.82 2.89
CA LEU A 47 -0.76 5.96 3.27
C LEU A 47 -0.05 6.43 4.56
N PRO A 48 0.36 7.72 4.70
CA PRO A 48 0.90 8.23 5.97
C PRO A 48 -0.04 8.01 7.17
N ILE A 49 -1.34 8.22 7.00
CA ILE A 49 -2.34 8.03 8.06
C ILE A 49 -2.44 6.55 8.45
N MET A 50 -2.46 5.64 7.49
CA MET A 50 -2.48 4.20 7.77
C MET A 50 -1.24 3.75 8.53
N ILE A 51 -0.05 4.18 8.08
CA ILE A 51 1.23 3.86 8.75
C ILE A 51 1.23 4.43 10.17
N ALA A 52 0.82 5.68 10.35
CA ALA A 52 0.72 6.30 11.67
C ALA A 52 -0.28 5.57 12.57
N GLY A 53 -1.43 5.15 12.05
CA GLY A 53 -2.40 4.37 12.81
C GLY A 53 -1.86 3.02 13.27
N PHE A 54 -1.15 2.31 12.38
CA PHE A 54 -0.48 1.06 12.71
C PHE A 54 0.61 1.26 13.77
N LEU A 55 1.51 2.23 13.58
CA LEU A 55 2.58 2.54 14.52
C LEU A 55 2.04 3.04 15.86
N PHE A 56 0.93 3.79 15.88
CA PHE A 56 0.27 4.22 17.12
C PHE A 56 -0.13 3.01 17.95
N TYR A 57 -0.81 2.04 17.34
CA TYR A 57 -1.22 0.82 18.05
C TYR A 57 -0.02 0.01 18.53
N LEU A 58 1.02 -0.13 17.69
CA LEU A 58 2.24 -0.87 18.01
C LEU A 58 3.03 -0.23 19.15
N PHE A 59 3.16 1.10 19.17
CA PHE A 59 3.96 1.83 20.15
C PHE A 59 3.20 2.22 21.42
N ASN A 60 1.86 2.16 21.42
CA ASN A 60 1.07 2.44 22.61
C ASN A 60 1.52 1.68 23.89
N PRO A 61 1.80 0.36 23.88
CA PRO A 61 2.30 -0.31 25.07
C PRO A 61 3.65 0.24 25.57
N ILE A 62 4.54 0.61 24.65
CA ILE A 62 5.87 1.17 24.96
C ILE A 62 5.72 2.58 25.54
N VAL A 63 4.84 3.39 24.97
CA VAL A 63 4.53 4.74 25.46
C VAL A 63 3.97 4.68 26.88
N LEU A 64 3.00 3.79 27.13
CA LEU A 64 2.44 3.58 28.47
C LEU A 64 3.49 3.09 29.47
N PHE A 65 4.43 2.24 29.05
CA PHE A 65 5.54 1.80 29.89
C PHE A 65 6.48 2.95 30.26
N LEU A 66 6.79 3.85 29.31
CA LEU A 66 7.61 5.05 29.56
C LEU A 66 6.88 6.07 30.43
N GLU A 67 5.57 6.23 30.25
CA GLU A 67 4.73 7.10 31.07
C GLU A 67 4.73 6.66 32.54
N LYS A 68 4.69 5.35 32.82
CA LYS A 68 4.86 4.80 34.17
C LYS A 68 6.21 5.16 34.80
N ARG A 69 7.24 5.43 33.99
CA ARG A 69 8.56 5.92 34.43
C ARG A 69 8.64 7.45 34.52
N LYS A 70 7.50 8.15 34.55
CA LYS A 70 7.38 9.62 34.61
C LYS A 70 7.95 10.35 33.38
N VAL A 71 8.11 9.66 32.25
CA VAL A 71 8.46 10.34 30.98
C VAL A 71 7.21 10.99 30.42
N PRO A 72 7.22 12.30 30.12
CA PRO A 72 6.06 12.95 29.52
C PRO A 72 5.78 12.32 28.16
N ARG A 73 4.51 12.02 27.89
CA ARG A 73 4.06 11.30 26.69
C ARG A 73 4.64 11.85 25.38
N LEU A 74 4.83 13.17 25.32
CA LEU A 74 5.41 13.87 24.18
C LEU A 74 6.86 13.42 23.90
N VAL A 75 7.68 13.31 24.96
CA VAL A 75 9.07 12.86 24.85
C VAL A 75 9.12 11.38 24.51
N SER A 76 8.23 10.55 25.09
CA SER A 76 8.15 9.12 24.78
C SER A 76 7.91 8.88 23.28
N VAL A 77 6.98 9.61 22.67
CA VAL A 77 6.64 9.46 21.24
C VAL A 77 7.80 9.89 20.36
N LEU A 78 8.39 11.06 20.62
CA LEU A 78 9.55 11.54 19.85
C LEU A 78 10.74 10.58 19.98
N SER A 79 11.03 10.09 21.19
CA SER A 79 12.16 9.17 21.41
C SER A 79 11.96 7.84 20.70
N ILE A 80 10.75 7.26 20.74
CA ILE A 80 10.45 6.00 20.05
C ILE A 80 10.54 6.19 18.55
N PHE A 81 10.03 7.29 18.01
CA PHE A 81 10.05 7.55 16.59
C PHE A 81 11.47 7.76 16.06
N VAL A 82 12.30 8.53 16.77
CA VAL A 82 13.73 8.69 16.43
C VAL A 82 14.45 7.34 16.50
N ALA A 83 14.25 6.56 17.57
CA ALA A 83 14.84 5.23 17.69
C ALA A 83 14.39 4.31 16.54
N PHE A 84 13.12 4.35 16.15
CA PHE A 84 12.58 3.57 15.04
C PHE A 84 13.22 3.94 13.71
N ILE A 85 13.38 5.23 13.40
CA ILE A 85 14.10 5.68 12.20
C ILE A 85 15.54 5.18 12.22
N VAL A 86 16.24 5.33 13.34
CA VAL A 86 17.64 4.88 13.46
C VAL A 86 17.73 3.39 13.21
N ILE A 87 16.85 2.58 13.79
CA ILE A 87 16.80 1.13 13.55
C ILE A 87 16.52 0.82 12.08
N LEU A 88 15.57 1.51 11.44
CA LEU A 88 15.27 1.32 10.01
C LEU A 88 16.47 1.66 9.13
N VAL A 89 17.12 2.80 9.36
CA VAL A 89 18.30 3.22 8.60
C VAL A 89 19.43 2.21 8.79
N LEU A 90 19.71 1.79 10.02
CA LEU A 90 20.72 0.76 10.30
C LEU A 90 20.39 -0.56 9.62
N ALA A 91 19.12 -0.99 9.66
CA ALA A 91 18.66 -2.18 8.98
C ALA A 91 18.87 -2.09 7.47
N VAL A 92 18.54 -0.98 6.83
CA VAL A 92 18.77 -0.80 5.38
C VAL A 92 20.27 -0.75 5.05
N VAL A 93 21.07 -0.04 5.84
CA VAL A 93 22.52 0.09 5.61
C VAL A 93 23.25 -1.24 5.82
N GLN A 94 22.82 -2.08 6.76
CA GLN A 94 23.45 -3.38 7.03
C GLN A 94 22.83 -4.52 6.22
N LEU A 95 21.51 -4.68 6.25
CA LEU A 95 20.83 -5.79 5.58
C LEU A 95 20.72 -5.56 4.06
N GLY A 96 20.59 -4.32 3.62
CA GLY A 96 20.53 -3.97 2.20
C GLY A 96 21.69 -4.54 1.39
N PRO A 97 22.96 -4.25 1.72
CA PRO A 97 24.10 -4.82 1.00
C PRO A 97 24.20 -6.33 1.18
N ILE A 98 23.92 -6.89 2.36
CA ILE A 98 23.95 -8.35 2.58
C ILE A 98 22.97 -9.06 1.64
N LEU A 99 21.74 -8.56 1.51
CA LEU A 99 20.75 -9.12 0.60
C LEU A 99 21.15 -8.91 -0.86
N ALA A 100 21.69 -7.76 -1.21
CA ALA A 100 22.19 -7.49 -2.55
C ALA A 100 23.33 -8.45 -2.94
N ASP A 101 24.28 -8.67 -2.04
CA ASP A 101 25.39 -9.61 -2.22
C ASP A 101 24.89 -11.05 -2.31
N GLN A 102 23.90 -11.43 -1.50
CA GLN A 102 23.25 -12.74 -1.59
C GLN A 102 22.60 -12.94 -2.97
N VAL A 103 21.81 -11.98 -3.45
CA VAL A 103 21.19 -12.08 -4.78
C VAL A 103 22.25 -12.08 -5.87
N ALA A 104 23.27 -11.22 -5.77
CA ALA A 104 24.38 -11.18 -6.72
C ALA A 104 25.15 -12.52 -6.75
N SER A 105 25.34 -13.17 -5.61
CA SER A 105 25.98 -14.48 -5.53
C SER A 105 25.15 -15.59 -6.19
N LEU A 106 23.83 -15.59 -5.98
CA LEU A 106 22.90 -16.51 -6.66
C LEU A 106 22.94 -16.30 -8.18
N VAL A 107 22.94 -15.05 -8.62
CA VAL A 107 23.02 -14.70 -10.04
C VAL A 107 24.36 -15.12 -10.65
N LYS A 108 25.47 -14.95 -9.92
CA LYS A 108 26.79 -15.44 -10.34
C LYS A 108 26.87 -16.97 -10.41
N ALA A 109 26.17 -17.68 -9.53
CA ALA A 109 26.13 -19.14 -9.50
C ALA A 109 25.14 -19.75 -10.52
N ALA A 110 24.15 -18.98 -10.98
CA ALA A 110 23.11 -19.45 -11.90
C ALA A 110 23.63 -20.08 -13.21
N PRO A 111 24.66 -19.56 -13.91
CA PRO A 111 25.21 -20.22 -15.09
C PRO A 111 25.73 -21.63 -14.80
N GLN A 112 26.40 -21.82 -13.66
CA GLN A 112 26.98 -23.10 -13.28
C GLN A 112 25.89 -24.14 -12.97
N TYR A 113 24.77 -23.72 -12.34
CA TYR A 113 23.61 -24.59 -12.14
C TYR A 113 22.95 -24.93 -13.48
N TRP A 114 22.91 -23.98 -14.41
CA TRP A 114 22.37 -24.19 -15.75
C TRP A 114 23.19 -25.20 -16.56
N GLU A 115 24.52 -25.12 -16.53
CA GLU A 115 25.40 -26.10 -17.17
C GLU A 115 25.23 -27.51 -16.58
N GLN A 116 25.16 -27.63 -15.25
CA GLN A 116 24.90 -28.91 -14.58
C GLN A 116 23.54 -29.50 -14.98
N PHE A 117 22.51 -28.67 -15.07
CA PHE A 117 21.19 -29.07 -15.54
C PHE A 117 21.24 -29.57 -17.00
N GLN A 118 21.95 -28.85 -17.88
CA GLN A 118 22.13 -29.29 -19.27
C GLN A 118 22.85 -30.63 -19.37
N HIS A 119 23.93 -30.83 -18.62
CA HIS A 119 24.63 -32.11 -18.60
C HIS A 119 23.76 -33.26 -18.07
N TRP A 120 22.98 -33.02 -17.02
CA TRP A 120 22.02 -34.00 -16.51
C TRP A 120 20.94 -34.33 -17.54
N TRP A 121 20.40 -33.31 -18.21
CA TRP A 121 19.41 -33.46 -19.28
C TRP A 121 19.95 -34.25 -20.48
N ASP A 122 21.13 -33.87 -20.96
CA ASP A 122 21.80 -34.55 -22.09
C ASP A 122 22.07 -36.02 -21.77
N ASN A 123 22.45 -36.34 -20.53
CA ASN A 123 22.66 -37.72 -20.08
C ASN A 123 21.34 -38.51 -19.99
N LEU A 124 20.26 -37.88 -19.53
CA LEU A 124 18.94 -38.53 -19.51
C LEU A 124 18.43 -38.82 -20.92
N VAL A 125 18.54 -37.85 -21.82
CA VAL A 125 18.09 -37.99 -23.21
C VAL A 125 18.93 -39.02 -23.96
N LYS A 126 20.25 -39.10 -23.72
CA LYS A 126 21.12 -40.14 -24.31
C LYS A 126 20.83 -41.55 -23.79
N ASN A 127 20.42 -41.71 -22.53
CA ASN A 127 20.17 -43.02 -21.91
C ASN A 127 18.71 -43.50 -22.02
N SER A 128 17.80 -42.71 -22.60
CA SER A 128 16.38 -43.05 -22.72
C SER A 128 15.87 -42.83 -24.14
N ASN A 129 14.82 -43.54 -24.55
CA ASN A 129 14.14 -43.31 -25.85
C ASN A 129 13.30 -41.99 -25.86
N ILE A 130 13.68 -40.99 -25.07
CA ILE A 130 13.02 -39.69 -25.02
C ILE A 130 13.44 -38.89 -26.26
N LYS A 131 12.47 -38.21 -26.88
CA LYS A 131 12.70 -37.37 -28.06
C LYS A 131 13.79 -36.33 -27.74
N ASN A 132 14.85 -36.27 -28.56
CA ASN A 132 15.91 -35.26 -28.46
C ASN A 132 15.32 -33.85 -28.59
N ILE A 133 15.03 -33.21 -27.46
CA ILE A 133 14.72 -31.78 -27.41
C ILE A 133 16.01 -31.08 -27.02
N ASP A 134 16.58 -30.35 -27.98
CA ASP A 134 17.70 -29.46 -27.73
C ASP A 134 17.19 -28.18 -27.08
N ILE A 135 17.31 -28.12 -25.75
CA ILE A 135 16.90 -26.98 -24.95
C ILE A 135 17.64 -25.71 -25.38
N LYS A 136 18.90 -25.81 -25.83
CA LYS A 136 19.67 -24.64 -26.29
C LYS A 136 19.05 -24.07 -27.56
N ALA A 137 18.77 -24.93 -28.54
CA ALA A 137 18.16 -24.51 -29.81
C ALA A 137 16.77 -23.89 -29.61
N GLU A 138 15.99 -24.39 -28.65
CA GLU A 138 14.66 -23.83 -28.37
C GLU A 138 14.73 -22.47 -27.64
N MET A 139 15.70 -22.28 -26.76
CA MET A 139 15.93 -20.99 -26.10
C MET A 139 16.47 -19.92 -27.06
N GLU A 140 17.32 -20.30 -28.01
CA GLU A 140 17.80 -19.41 -29.08
C GLU A 140 16.67 -18.94 -30.00
N LYS A 141 15.73 -19.83 -30.37
CA LYS A 141 14.53 -19.44 -31.14
C LYS A 141 13.63 -18.45 -30.40
N LEU A 142 13.56 -18.56 -29.07
CA LEU A 142 12.80 -17.66 -28.20
C LEU A 142 13.60 -16.40 -27.81
N ASN A 143 14.83 -16.24 -28.30
CA ASN A 143 15.74 -15.14 -28.01
C ASN A 143 16.03 -14.97 -26.50
N ILE A 144 16.00 -16.08 -25.75
CA ILE A 144 16.23 -16.11 -24.29
C ILE A 144 17.72 -16.36 -24.04
N SER A 145 18.43 -15.33 -23.59
CA SER A 145 19.85 -15.42 -23.22
C SER A 145 20.01 -15.36 -21.70
N ILE A 146 20.44 -16.48 -21.09
CA ILE A 146 20.73 -16.55 -19.65
C ILE A 146 21.75 -15.47 -19.23
N PRO A 147 22.90 -15.29 -19.91
CA PRO A 147 23.84 -14.22 -19.58
C PRO A 147 23.22 -12.81 -19.61
N LYS A 148 22.32 -12.54 -20.56
CA LYS A 148 21.64 -11.24 -20.69
C LYS A 148 20.68 -10.98 -19.52
N ILE A 149 19.91 -12.00 -19.12
CA ILE A 149 19.00 -11.93 -17.96
C ILE A 149 19.81 -11.69 -16.68
N LEU A 150 20.88 -12.45 -16.48
CA LEU A 150 21.74 -12.32 -15.29
C LEU A 150 22.39 -10.92 -15.22
N ASN A 151 22.93 -10.41 -16.33
CA ASN A 151 23.50 -9.06 -16.40
C ASN A 151 22.45 -7.97 -16.16
N THR A 152 21.19 -8.18 -16.59
CA THR A 152 20.10 -7.23 -16.35
C THR A 152 19.72 -7.20 -14.87
N VAL A 153 19.66 -8.36 -14.21
CA VAL A 153 19.36 -8.47 -12.78
C VAL A 153 20.47 -7.82 -11.94
N VAL A 154 21.75 -8.15 -12.20
CA VAL A 154 22.88 -7.52 -11.49
C VAL A 154 22.97 -6.02 -11.76
N GLY A 155 22.78 -5.61 -13.02
CA GLY A 155 22.80 -4.20 -13.42
C GLY A 155 21.67 -3.40 -12.77
N SER A 156 20.49 -4.01 -12.57
CA SER A 156 19.37 -3.38 -11.87
C SER A 156 19.63 -3.25 -10.36
N LEU A 157 20.29 -4.25 -9.74
CA LEU A 157 20.64 -4.25 -8.32
C LEU A 157 21.78 -3.25 -8.00
N THR A 158 22.74 -3.11 -8.91
CA THR A 158 23.89 -2.19 -8.75
C THR A 158 23.59 -0.77 -9.23
N GLY A 159 22.76 -0.62 -10.27
CA GLY A 159 22.25 0.65 -10.79
C GLY A 159 21.18 1.32 -9.91
N SER A 160 20.81 0.69 -8.79
CA SER A 160 19.84 1.15 -7.79
C SER A 160 20.07 2.56 -7.25
N LEU A 161 21.26 3.17 -7.43
CA LEU A 161 21.54 4.54 -7.02
C LEU A 161 20.49 5.54 -7.55
N GLY A 162 20.03 5.38 -8.80
CA GLY A 162 18.98 6.23 -9.38
C GLY A 162 17.56 5.97 -8.81
N LEU A 163 17.25 4.70 -8.51
CA LEU A 163 15.96 4.32 -7.90
C LEU A 163 15.86 4.77 -6.44
N ILE A 164 16.99 4.77 -5.72
CA ILE A 164 17.10 5.26 -4.34
C ILE A 164 16.73 6.74 -4.26
N PHE A 165 17.17 7.59 -5.20
CA PHE A 165 16.81 9.02 -5.20
C PHE A 165 15.31 9.28 -5.37
N GLY A 166 14.62 8.53 -6.24
CA GLY A 166 13.17 8.64 -6.42
C GLY A 166 12.38 8.18 -5.18
N PHE A 167 12.82 7.09 -4.55
CA PHE A 167 12.26 6.61 -3.29
C PHE A 167 12.49 7.59 -2.13
N ILE A 168 13.66 8.23 -2.06
CA ILE A 168 14.00 9.19 -1.00
C ILE A 168 13.01 10.35 -0.97
N SER A 169 12.60 10.91 -2.12
CA SER A 169 11.68 12.07 -2.15
C SER A 169 10.33 11.74 -1.51
N SER A 170 9.70 10.63 -1.92
CA SER A 170 8.44 10.16 -1.33
C SER A 170 8.62 9.71 0.13
N PHE A 171 9.75 9.08 0.45
CA PHE A 171 10.05 8.63 1.81
C PHE A 171 10.23 9.81 2.76
N VAL A 172 10.86 10.91 2.33
CA VAL A 172 11.02 12.13 3.14
C VAL A 172 9.66 12.72 3.51
N MET A 173 8.70 12.76 2.58
CA MET A 173 7.34 13.23 2.89
C MET A 173 6.67 12.38 3.97
N ILE A 174 6.80 11.05 3.88
CA ILE A 174 6.30 10.12 4.91
C ILE A 174 7.03 10.33 6.24
N LEU A 175 8.35 10.48 6.21
CA LEU A 175 9.22 10.64 7.38
C LEU A 175 8.90 11.93 8.15
N VAL A 176 8.43 12.99 7.48
CA VAL A 176 7.98 14.23 8.12
C VAL A 176 6.51 14.13 8.56
N THR A 177 5.63 13.56 7.74
CA THR A 177 4.18 13.55 7.98
C THR A 177 3.76 12.56 9.06
N VAL A 178 4.30 11.34 9.03
CA VAL A 178 3.98 10.28 10.00
C VAL A 178 4.25 10.70 11.46
N PRO A 179 5.41 11.29 11.84
CA PRO A 179 5.62 11.71 13.22
C PRO A 179 4.67 12.83 13.64
N PHE A 180 4.30 13.73 12.73
CA PHE A 180 3.31 14.76 13.01
C PHE A 180 1.94 14.15 13.32
N ILE A 181 1.49 13.18 12.50
CA ILE A 181 0.24 12.46 12.73
C ILE A 181 0.31 11.65 14.02
N LEU A 182 1.37 10.88 14.24
CA LEU A 182 1.60 10.08 15.44
C LEU A 182 1.58 10.94 16.70
N PHE A 183 2.25 12.08 16.67
CA PHE A 183 2.23 13.06 17.76
C PHE A 183 0.79 13.46 18.10
N TYR A 184 -0.02 13.79 17.10
CA TYR A 184 -1.41 14.20 17.30
C TYR A 184 -2.28 13.04 17.81
N MET A 185 -2.07 11.83 17.28
CA MET A 185 -2.77 10.61 17.73
C MET A 185 -2.43 10.25 19.18
N PHE A 186 -1.17 10.37 19.61
CA PHE A 186 -0.81 10.12 21.00
C PHE A 186 -1.26 11.24 21.94
N LYS A 187 -1.24 12.49 21.50
CA LYS A 187 -1.70 13.63 22.32
C LYS A 187 -3.22 13.63 22.52
N ASP A 188 -3.98 13.44 21.45
CA ASP A 188 -5.43 13.65 21.43
C ASP A 188 -6.24 12.38 21.12
N GLY A 189 -5.61 11.22 20.88
CA GLY A 189 -6.29 9.97 20.51
C GLY A 189 -7.31 9.47 21.53
N HIS A 190 -7.09 9.70 22.84
CA HIS A 190 -8.10 9.37 23.86
C HIS A 190 -9.38 10.19 23.72
N LYS A 191 -9.26 11.47 23.33
CA LYS A 191 -10.43 12.35 23.12
C LYS A 191 -11.23 11.94 21.88
N PHE A 192 -10.58 11.32 20.90
CA PHE A 192 -11.24 10.83 19.68
C PHE A 192 -12.15 9.63 19.99
N LEU A 193 -11.64 8.66 20.76
CA LEU A 193 -12.41 7.49 21.22
C LEU A 193 -13.61 7.90 22.09
N ASP A 194 -13.40 8.80 23.05
CA ASP A 194 -14.46 9.33 23.91
C ASP A 194 -15.56 10.08 23.12
N SER A 195 -15.19 10.74 22.02
CA SER A 195 -16.13 11.49 21.18
C SER A 195 -16.97 10.55 20.32
N THR A 196 -16.38 9.46 19.80
CA THR A 196 -17.12 8.43 19.07
C THR A 196 -18.09 7.66 19.97
N GLU A 197 -17.71 7.35 21.22
CA GLU A 197 -18.62 6.72 22.18
C GLU A 197 -19.79 7.63 22.56
N LYS A 198 -19.52 8.91 22.85
CA LYS A 198 -20.57 9.90 23.15
C LYS A 198 -21.51 10.10 21.97
N PHE A 199 -21.00 10.16 20.74
CA PHE A 199 -21.81 10.31 19.53
C PHE A 199 -22.70 9.08 19.28
N SER A 200 -22.12 7.88 19.31
CA SER A 200 -22.85 6.62 19.11
C SER A 200 -23.98 6.46 20.14
N ARG A 201 -23.68 6.68 21.42
CA ARG A 201 -24.67 6.65 22.50
C ARG A 201 -25.78 7.67 22.29
N LYS A 202 -25.44 8.91 21.89
CA LYS A 202 -26.43 9.97 21.68
C LYS A 202 -27.37 9.67 20.50
N VAL A 203 -26.83 9.15 19.40
CA VAL A 203 -27.61 8.74 18.23
C VAL A 203 -28.52 7.56 18.56
N PHE A 204 -28.02 6.56 19.28
CA PHE A 204 -28.79 5.38 19.68
C PHE A 204 -29.93 5.74 20.66
N VAL A 205 -29.63 6.52 21.70
CA VAL A 205 -30.62 6.95 22.71
C VAL A 205 -31.74 7.79 22.08
N GLN A 206 -31.42 8.69 21.13
CA GLN A 206 -32.44 9.46 20.42
C GLN A 206 -33.38 8.59 19.56
N ARG A 207 -32.85 7.53 18.94
CA ARG A 207 -33.67 6.59 18.15
C ARG A 207 -34.60 5.78 19.05
N LEU A 208 -34.12 5.31 20.21
CA LEU A 208 -34.97 4.60 21.18
C LEU A 208 -36.06 5.49 21.77
N ALA A 209 -35.75 6.74 22.12
CA ALA A 209 -36.74 7.69 22.64
C ALA A 209 -37.85 8.05 21.63
N LYS A 210 -37.56 7.97 20.31
CA LYS A 210 -38.56 8.14 19.24
C LYS A 210 -39.45 6.92 19.05
N LEU A 211 -38.94 5.71 19.33
CA LEU A 211 -39.68 4.46 19.17
C LEU A 211 -40.62 4.18 20.36
N SER A 212 -40.26 4.59 21.58
CA SER A 212 -41.12 4.42 22.76
C SER A 212 -42.26 5.46 22.88
N ARG A 213 -42.34 6.41 21.95
CA ARG A 213 -43.39 7.45 21.88
C ARG A 213 -44.42 7.20 20.76
N ARG A 214 -44.37 6.03 20.13
CA ARG A 214 -45.40 5.53 19.21
C ARG A 214 -46.07 4.32 19.84
#